data_AF-A0AAU6ACK0-F1
#
_entry.id   AF-A0AAU6ACK0-F1
#
_cell.length_a   1.000
_cell.length_b   1.000
_cell.length_c   1.000
_cell.angle_alpha   90.00
_cell.angle_beta   90.00
_cell.angle_gamma   90.00
#
_symmetry.space_group_name_H-M   'P 1'
#
loop_
_entity.id
_entity.type
_entity.pdbx_description
1 polymer ?
#
loop_
_entity_poly.entity_id
_entity_poly.type
_entity_poly.pdbx_seq_one_letter_code
_entity_poly.pdbx_strand_id
1 'polypeptide(L)'
;MRPNEPGTPLIVSGRILDGHGRPLAGAKLDIYHAANNGNYSGLYDDRVPKYNLRGHQLTDAEGRYAFTTVTPVAYADHHITGINEVVEAVAALGRSLYRPAHIHYEVHHPDLITSWRGEIYFKGDPVIPVDFVGGTLAPPALQADTVLHDDPKDIAAHGFKAPYRTMEFDFLLKTHAGPDSIASEERTG
;
A
#
# COMPACT_ATOMS: atom_id res chain seq x y z
N MET A 1 5.10 -8.91 11.47
CA MET A 1 3.70 -9.09 11.92
C MET A 1 3.69 -9.95 13.18
N ARG A 2 2.85 -9.66 14.18
CA ARG A 2 2.72 -10.53 15.37
C ARG A 2 2.03 -11.85 15.02
N PRO A 3 2.21 -12.91 15.83
CA PRO A 3 1.44 -14.14 15.68
C PRO A 3 -0.07 -13.89 15.74
N ASN A 4 -0.84 -14.59 14.91
CA ASN A 4 -2.30 -14.49 14.83
C ASN A 4 -2.81 -13.05 14.62
N GLU A 5 -2.12 -12.25 13.80
CA GLU A 5 -2.59 -10.91 13.44
C GLU A 5 -4.02 -10.98 12.87
N PRO A 6 -4.98 -10.25 13.46
CA PRO A 6 -6.34 -10.18 12.92
C PRO A 6 -6.39 -9.51 11.54
N GLY A 7 -7.23 -10.06 10.66
CA GLY A 7 -7.45 -9.54 9.31
C GLY A 7 -7.36 -10.65 8.26
N THR A 8 -7.80 -10.34 7.05
CA THR A 8 -7.68 -11.26 5.91
C THR A 8 -6.22 -11.28 5.45
N PRO A 9 -5.53 -12.43 5.43
CA PRO A 9 -4.15 -12.48 4.95
C PRO A 9 -4.03 -11.97 3.52
N LEU A 10 -2.93 -11.29 3.23
CA LEU A 10 -2.64 -10.67 1.94
C LEU A 10 -1.21 -11.03 1.55
N ILE A 11 -1.04 -11.61 0.36
CA ILE A 11 0.26 -11.76 -0.30
C ILE A 11 0.37 -10.63 -1.32
N VAL A 12 1.45 -9.86 -1.24
CA VAL A 12 1.76 -8.80 -2.20
C VAL A 12 3.05 -9.14 -2.92
N SER A 13 3.04 -9.06 -4.24
CA SER A 13 4.17 -9.34 -5.11
C SER A 13 4.27 -8.34 -6.25
N GLY A 14 5.44 -8.27 -6.87
CA GLY A 14 5.67 -7.48 -8.07
C GLY A 14 7.15 -7.31 -8.34
N ARG A 15 7.47 -6.33 -9.19
CA ARG A 15 8.83 -5.98 -9.60
C ARG A 15 9.11 -4.50 -9.40
N ILE A 16 10.37 -4.18 -9.13
CA ILE A 16 10.89 -2.82 -9.17
C ILE A 16 11.80 -2.71 -10.38
N LEU A 17 11.39 -1.86 -11.32
CA LEU A 17 12.01 -1.67 -12.62
C LEU A 17 12.43 -0.21 -12.80
N ASP A 18 13.44 0.02 -13.64
CA ASP A 18 13.78 1.36 -14.12
C ASP A 18 12.90 1.80 -15.29
N GLY A 19 13.04 3.05 -15.75
CA GLY A 19 12.28 3.60 -16.87
C GLY A 19 12.48 2.89 -18.23
N HIS A 20 13.41 1.94 -18.35
CA HIS A 20 13.57 1.08 -19.52
C HIS A 20 12.99 -0.33 -19.31
N GLY A 21 12.33 -0.59 -18.17
CA GLY A 21 11.82 -1.89 -17.79
C GLY A 21 12.90 -2.87 -17.29
N ARG A 22 14.12 -2.39 -17.01
CA ARG A 22 15.21 -3.23 -16.48
C ARG A 22 15.03 -3.42 -14.98
N PRO A 23 15.29 -4.62 -14.44
CA PRO A 23 15.14 -4.88 -13.02
C PRO A 23 16.13 -4.08 -12.18
N LEU A 24 15.64 -3.47 -11.10
CA LEU A 24 16.46 -2.89 -10.04
C LEU A 24 16.69 -3.95 -8.96
N ALA A 25 17.79 -4.69 -9.08
CA ALA A 25 18.17 -5.73 -8.12
C ALA A 25 18.73 -5.12 -6.83
N GLY A 26 18.39 -5.69 -5.67
CA GLY A 26 18.83 -5.16 -4.38
C GLY A 26 18.19 -3.82 -3.98
N ALA A 27 17.13 -3.40 -4.66
CA ALA A 27 16.31 -2.26 -4.24
C ALA A 27 15.63 -2.58 -2.92
N LYS A 28 15.75 -1.68 -1.95
CA LYS A 28 15.10 -1.80 -0.64
C LYS A 28 13.70 -1.23 -0.72
N LEU A 29 12.71 -2.07 -0.48
CA LEU A 29 11.30 -1.70 -0.37
C LEU A 29 10.93 -1.74 1.11
N ASP A 30 10.76 -0.56 1.72
CA ASP A 30 10.17 -0.39 3.05
C ASP A 30 8.65 -0.29 2.90
N ILE A 31 7.90 -0.96 3.79
CA ILE A 31 6.43 -0.96 3.79
C ILE A 31 5.87 -0.79 5.19
N TYR A 32 4.71 -0.13 5.27
CA TYR A 32 3.90 -0.06 6.49
C TYR A 32 2.42 0.21 6.17
N HIS A 33 1.51 -0.29 7.00
CA HIS A 33 0.07 -0.03 6.85
C HIS A 33 -0.69 -0.20 8.18
N ALA A 34 -1.96 0.21 8.18
CA ALA A 34 -2.86 0.04 9.31
C ALA A 34 -3.26 -1.43 9.52
N ALA A 35 -3.47 -1.83 10.78
CA ALA A 35 -4.09 -3.12 11.12
C ALA A 35 -5.58 -3.15 10.77
N ASN A 36 -6.24 -4.28 10.98
CA ASN A 36 -7.66 -4.47 10.65
C ASN A 36 -8.64 -3.60 11.47
N ASN A 37 -8.14 -2.94 12.53
CA ASN A 37 -8.88 -1.96 13.33
C ASN A 37 -8.57 -0.51 12.92
N GLY A 38 -7.78 -0.29 11.87
CA GLY A 38 -7.37 1.03 11.38
C GLY A 38 -6.17 1.65 12.11
N ASN A 39 -5.59 0.97 13.12
CA ASN A 39 -4.49 1.51 13.90
C ASN A 39 -3.12 1.19 13.30
N TYR A 40 -2.20 2.15 13.37
CA TYR A 40 -0.78 1.92 13.14
C TYR A 40 -0.06 1.57 14.43
N SER A 41 0.87 0.61 14.34
CA SER A 41 1.74 0.26 15.46
C SER A 41 2.56 1.45 15.94
N GLY A 42 2.72 1.54 17.26
CA GLY A 42 3.51 2.57 17.93
C GLY A 42 2.79 3.90 18.18
N LEU A 43 1.51 4.04 17.78
CA LEU A 43 0.71 5.24 18.04
C LEU A 43 -0.23 5.10 19.25
N TYR A 44 -0.47 3.88 19.73
CA TYR A 44 -1.46 3.57 20.76
C TYR A 44 -0.84 2.71 21.86
N ASP A 45 -1.36 2.84 23.09
CA ASP A 45 -1.03 1.93 24.20
C ASP A 45 -1.94 0.69 24.16
N ASP A 46 -1.73 -0.15 23.14
CA ASP A 46 -2.57 -1.32 22.83
C ASP A 46 -1.79 -2.65 22.92
N ARG A 47 -0.56 -2.62 23.46
CA ARG A 47 0.39 -3.74 23.56
C ARG A 47 0.74 -4.38 22.21
N VAL A 48 0.44 -3.74 21.08
CA VAL A 48 0.88 -4.17 19.75
C VAL A 48 2.40 -3.93 19.64
N PRO A 49 3.19 -4.88 19.10
CA PRO A 49 4.62 -4.65 18.93
C PRO A 49 4.93 -3.38 18.13
N LYS A 50 5.94 -2.63 18.54
CA LYS A 50 6.32 -1.31 17.97
C LYS A 50 6.42 -1.28 16.44
N TYR A 51 6.90 -2.37 15.83
CA TYR A 51 7.09 -2.49 14.38
C TYR A 51 6.10 -3.47 13.74
N ASN A 52 4.94 -3.72 14.37
CA ASN A 52 3.92 -4.57 13.77
C ASN A 52 3.41 -3.97 12.46
N LEU A 53 3.22 -4.81 11.43
CA LEU A 53 2.84 -4.39 10.07
C LEU A 53 3.77 -3.35 9.45
N ARG A 54 5.05 -3.37 9.85
CA ARG A 54 6.15 -2.60 9.27
C ARG A 54 7.27 -3.57 8.92
N GLY A 55 7.92 -3.36 7.79
CA GLY A 55 9.01 -4.23 7.36
C GLY A 55 9.73 -3.69 6.13
N HIS A 56 10.78 -4.40 5.72
CA HIS A 56 11.43 -4.15 4.46
C HIS A 56 11.87 -5.46 3.81
N GLN A 57 12.11 -5.40 2.51
CA GLN A 57 12.74 -6.46 1.75
C GLN A 57 13.67 -5.88 0.69
N LEU A 58 14.60 -6.70 0.22
CA LEU A 58 15.43 -6.39 -0.95
C LEU A 58 14.89 -7.16 -2.14
N THR A 59 14.85 -6.53 -3.31
CA THR A 59 14.52 -7.21 -4.54
C THR A 59 15.59 -8.22 -4.96
N ASP A 60 15.17 -9.29 -5.61
CA ASP A 60 16.09 -10.28 -6.18
C ASP A 60 16.78 -9.79 -7.47
N ALA A 61 17.58 -10.66 -8.11
CA ALA A 61 18.30 -10.34 -9.35
C ALA A 61 17.37 -9.94 -10.52
N GLU A 62 16.11 -10.40 -10.50
CA GLU A 62 15.09 -10.05 -11.47
C GLU A 62 14.21 -8.88 -11.00
N GLY A 63 14.60 -8.18 -9.93
CA GLY A 63 13.89 -7.03 -9.38
C GLY A 63 12.60 -7.42 -8.66
N ARG A 64 12.35 -8.70 -8.39
CA ARG A 64 11.10 -9.16 -7.78
C ARG A 64 11.10 -8.95 -6.27
N TYR A 65 9.92 -8.69 -5.74
CA TYR A 65 9.65 -8.60 -4.30
C TYR A 65 8.38 -9.41 -3.98
N ALA A 66 8.30 -9.95 -2.77
CA ALA A 66 7.10 -10.63 -2.27
C ALA A 66 7.05 -10.59 -0.74
N PHE A 67 5.90 -10.24 -0.19
CA PHE A 67 5.69 -10.27 1.26
C PHE A 67 4.28 -10.69 1.62
N THR A 68 4.14 -11.26 2.82
CA THR A 68 2.85 -11.64 3.40
C THR A 68 2.51 -10.71 4.56
N THR A 69 1.27 -10.23 4.57
CA THR A 69 0.72 -9.36 5.61
C THR A 69 -0.79 -9.62 5.79
N VAL A 70 -1.53 -8.69 6.39
CA VAL A 70 -3.00 -8.64 6.40
C VAL A 70 -3.52 -7.49 5.55
N THR A 71 -4.72 -7.63 5.01
CA THR A 71 -5.40 -6.59 4.22
C THR A 71 -5.71 -5.39 5.14
N PRO A 72 -5.17 -4.19 4.88
CA PRO A 72 -5.52 -3.00 5.64
C PRO A 72 -6.97 -2.60 5.42
N VAL A 73 -7.49 -1.76 6.30
CA VAL A 73 -8.84 -1.20 6.22
C VAL A 73 -8.77 0.31 6.06
N ALA A 74 -9.85 0.91 5.55
CA ALA A 74 -10.04 2.35 5.65
C ALA A 74 -10.05 2.76 7.13
N TYR A 75 -9.42 3.88 7.45
CA TYR A 75 -9.27 4.34 8.83
C TYR A 75 -9.41 5.86 8.92
N ALA A 76 -9.86 6.33 10.07
CA ALA A 76 -9.80 7.75 10.43
C ALA A 76 -8.88 7.89 11.64
N ASP A 77 -8.08 8.95 11.66
CA ASP A 77 -7.25 9.25 12.83
C ASP A 77 -8.15 9.71 13.99
N HIS A 78 -8.06 9.00 15.12
CA HIS A 78 -8.79 9.33 16.34
C HIS A 78 -8.43 10.73 16.89
N HIS A 79 -7.19 11.19 16.66
CA HIS A 79 -6.78 12.54 17.05
C HIS A 79 -7.49 13.61 16.21
N ILE A 80 -7.73 13.32 14.93
CA ILE A 80 -8.45 14.24 14.04
C ILE A 80 -9.94 14.20 14.36
N THR A 81 -10.54 13.01 14.44
CA THR A 81 -11.99 12.87 14.71
C THR A 81 -12.41 13.39 16.10
N GLY A 82 -11.48 13.55 17.04
CA GLY A 82 -11.72 14.20 18.33
C GLY A 82 -11.75 15.74 18.31
N ILE A 83 -11.46 16.39 17.18
CA ILE A 83 -11.58 17.84 17.04
C ILE A 83 -13.06 18.21 16.89
N ASN A 84 -13.56 19.12 17.73
CA ASN A 84 -14.95 19.56 17.68
C ASN A 84 -15.33 20.06 16.27
N GLU A 85 -16.51 19.66 15.80
CA GLU A 85 -17.13 20.07 14.52
C GLU A 85 -16.37 19.68 13.23
N VAL A 86 -15.21 19.01 13.33
CA VAL A 86 -14.42 18.65 12.13
C VAL A 86 -15.13 17.62 11.26
N VAL A 87 -15.89 16.70 11.88
CA VAL A 87 -16.63 15.66 11.17
C VAL A 87 -17.72 16.32 10.32
N GLU A 88 -18.48 17.23 10.92
CA GLU A 88 -19.52 18.01 10.27
C GLU A 88 -18.94 18.92 9.17
N ALA A 89 -17.83 19.60 9.45
CA ALA A 89 -17.17 20.47 8.49
C ALA A 89 -16.67 19.71 7.26
N VAL A 90 -16.06 18.55 7.44
CA VAL A 90 -15.55 17.71 6.33
C VAL A 90 -16.71 17.10 5.54
N ALA A 91 -17.77 16.66 6.23
CA ALA A 91 -18.98 16.17 5.58
C ALA A 91 -19.68 17.26 4.74
N ALA A 92 -19.73 18.50 5.22
CA ALA A 92 -20.30 19.64 4.48
C ALA A 92 -19.55 19.96 3.17
N LEU A 93 -18.27 19.55 3.08
CA LEU A 93 -17.46 19.65 1.86
C LEU A 93 -17.62 18.43 0.93
N GLY A 94 -18.48 17.47 1.28
CA GLY A 94 -18.63 16.21 0.54
C GLY A 94 -17.43 15.27 0.67
N ARG A 95 -16.67 15.38 1.76
CA ARG A 95 -15.44 14.62 2.01
C ARG A 95 -15.59 13.71 3.23
N SER A 96 -14.66 12.79 3.40
CA SER A 96 -14.58 11.84 4.51
C SER A 96 -13.26 11.98 5.24
N LEU A 97 -13.31 12.00 6.58
CA LEU A 97 -12.12 11.91 7.44
C LEU A 97 -11.47 10.54 7.42
N TYR A 98 -12.14 9.53 6.86
CA TYR A 98 -11.51 8.26 6.56
C TYR A 98 -10.55 8.43 5.40
N ARG A 99 -9.41 7.76 5.51
CA ARG A 99 -8.52 7.47 4.40
C ARG A 99 -8.89 6.10 3.83
N PRO A 100 -8.83 5.90 2.51
CA PRO A 100 -9.03 4.59 1.89
C PRO A 100 -8.02 3.57 2.44
N ALA A 101 -8.30 2.28 2.33
CA ALA A 101 -7.30 1.27 2.61
C ALA A 101 -6.08 1.48 1.71
N HIS A 102 -4.87 1.47 2.31
CA HIS A 102 -3.63 1.64 1.56
C HIS A 102 -2.44 0.95 2.25
N ILE A 103 -1.40 0.69 1.46
CA ILE A 103 -0.06 0.28 1.92
C ILE A 103 0.91 1.39 1.58
N HIS A 104 1.57 1.96 2.57
CA HIS A 104 2.68 2.88 2.33
C HIS A 104 3.91 2.12 1.85
N TYR A 105 4.67 2.74 0.96
CA TYR A 105 5.97 2.26 0.53
C TYR A 105 7.01 3.37 0.54
N GLU A 106 8.27 2.96 0.67
CA GLU A 106 9.42 3.73 0.24
C GLU A 106 10.43 2.81 -0.46
N VAL A 107 10.85 3.20 -1.66
CA VAL A 107 11.84 2.47 -2.47
C VAL A 107 13.16 3.22 -2.45
N HIS A 108 14.22 2.50 -2.06
CA HIS A 108 15.59 2.99 -2.06
C HIS A 108 16.46 2.12 -2.98
N HIS A 109 17.23 2.76 -3.86
CA HIS A 109 18.25 2.11 -4.67
C HIS A 109 19.26 3.17 -5.13
N PRO A 110 20.58 2.86 -5.21
CA PRO A 110 21.61 3.85 -5.59
C PRO A 110 21.39 4.50 -6.96
N ASP A 111 20.74 3.79 -7.89
CA ASP A 111 20.48 4.31 -9.23
C ASP A 111 19.26 5.26 -9.31
N LEU A 112 18.43 5.33 -8.26
CA LEU A 112 17.29 6.23 -8.24
C LEU A 112 17.73 7.68 -8.01
N ILE A 113 17.08 8.62 -8.70
CA ILE A 113 17.33 10.06 -8.54
C ILE A 113 17.03 10.52 -7.10
N THR A 114 16.00 9.91 -6.49
CA THR A 114 15.59 10.10 -5.10
C THR A 114 14.84 8.86 -4.65
N SER A 115 14.73 8.63 -3.32
CA SER A 115 13.82 7.59 -2.83
C SER A 115 12.39 7.88 -3.29
N TRP A 116 11.68 6.84 -3.70
CA TRP A 116 10.30 6.96 -4.14
C TRP A 116 9.35 6.51 -3.05
N ARG A 117 8.52 7.43 -2.57
CA ARG A 117 7.65 7.23 -1.41
C ARG A 117 6.22 7.55 -1.78
N GLY A 118 5.30 6.70 -1.37
CA GLY A 118 3.89 6.86 -1.71
C GLY A 118 3.02 5.80 -1.05
N GLU A 119 1.85 5.62 -1.64
CA GLU A 119 0.81 4.72 -1.15
C GLU A 119 0.29 3.88 -2.33
N ILE A 120 0.07 2.58 -2.10
CA ILE A 120 -0.69 1.71 -2.99
C ILE A 120 -2.11 1.63 -2.41
N TYR A 121 -3.10 1.94 -3.24
CA TYR A 121 -4.51 1.90 -2.89
C TYR A 121 -5.19 0.64 -3.43
N PHE A 122 -6.27 0.25 -2.77
CA PHE A 122 -7.08 -0.88 -3.20
C PHE A 122 -8.11 -0.38 -4.20
N LYS A 123 -8.07 -0.91 -5.42
CA LYS A 123 -8.97 -0.48 -6.49
C LYS A 123 -10.42 -0.73 -6.09
N GLY A 124 -11.26 0.29 -6.31
CA GLY A 124 -12.68 0.26 -5.94
C GLY A 124 -12.98 0.58 -4.48
N ASP A 125 -11.99 0.98 -3.67
CA ASP A 125 -12.25 1.46 -2.31
C ASP A 125 -13.19 2.69 -2.35
N PRO A 126 -14.35 2.65 -1.66
CA PRO A 126 -15.37 3.69 -1.74
C PRO A 126 -14.94 5.02 -1.10
N VAL A 127 -13.85 5.04 -0.33
CA VAL A 127 -13.33 6.23 0.33
C VAL A 127 -12.42 7.05 -0.60
N ILE A 128 -11.80 6.43 -1.62
CA ILE A 128 -10.95 7.14 -2.61
C ILE A 128 -11.59 8.43 -3.16
N PRO A 129 -12.85 8.43 -3.66
CA PRO A 129 -13.44 9.64 -4.24
C PRO A 129 -13.72 10.75 -3.22
N VAL A 130 -13.76 10.42 -1.92
CA VAL A 130 -14.15 11.35 -0.84
C VAL A 130 -13.02 11.61 0.17
N ASP A 131 -11.83 11.03 -0.02
CA ASP A 131 -10.70 11.17 0.92
C ASP A 131 -10.38 12.65 1.20
N PHE A 132 -10.37 13.04 2.48
CA PHE A 132 -10.05 14.42 2.88
C PHE A 132 -8.56 14.80 2.65
N VAL A 133 -7.66 13.84 2.49
CA VAL A 133 -6.27 14.13 2.08
C VAL A 133 -6.19 14.40 0.57
N GLY A 134 -7.16 13.89 -0.20
CA GLY A 134 -7.39 14.23 -1.60
C GLY A 134 -7.33 13.01 -2.51
N GLY A 135 -8.43 12.73 -3.23
CA GLY A 135 -8.51 11.60 -4.17
C GLY A 135 -7.49 11.65 -5.31
N THR A 136 -6.85 12.80 -5.57
CA THR A 136 -5.73 12.93 -6.52
C THR A 136 -4.48 12.16 -6.09
N LEU A 137 -4.37 11.78 -4.82
CA LEU A 137 -3.27 10.95 -4.32
C LEU A 137 -3.42 9.48 -4.73
N ALA A 138 -4.61 9.06 -5.15
CA ALA A 138 -4.91 7.70 -5.60
C ALA A 138 -5.23 7.65 -7.12
N PRO A 139 -4.33 8.12 -8.01
CA PRO A 139 -4.54 7.94 -9.45
C PRO A 139 -4.62 6.45 -9.79
N PRO A 140 -5.25 6.07 -10.92
CA PRO A 140 -5.39 4.67 -11.30
C PRO A 140 -4.08 3.87 -11.29
N ALA A 141 -2.95 4.50 -11.62
CA ALA A 141 -1.62 3.88 -11.60
C ALA A 141 -1.11 3.50 -10.19
N LEU A 142 -1.70 4.04 -9.12
CA LEU A 142 -1.41 3.67 -7.74
C LEU A 142 -2.52 2.80 -7.12
N GLN A 143 -3.50 2.35 -7.91
CA GLN A 143 -4.57 1.45 -7.47
C GLN A 143 -4.30 0.02 -7.96
N ALA A 144 -4.31 -0.94 -7.05
CA ALA A 144 -4.12 -2.34 -7.35
C ALA A 144 -5.41 -3.15 -7.14
N ASP A 145 -5.68 -4.06 -8.07
CA ASP A 145 -6.71 -5.09 -7.88
C ASP A 145 -6.23 -6.15 -6.87
N THR A 146 -7.18 -6.83 -6.25
CA THR A 146 -6.88 -7.98 -5.39
C THR A 146 -7.75 -9.16 -5.73
N VAL A 147 -7.17 -10.35 -5.70
CA VAL A 147 -7.88 -11.61 -5.96
C VAL A 147 -8.16 -12.28 -4.63
N LEU A 148 -9.41 -12.71 -4.41
CA LEU A 148 -9.77 -13.54 -3.26
C LEU A 148 -9.51 -15.01 -3.61
N HIS A 149 -8.84 -15.72 -2.71
CA HIS A 149 -8.63 -17.16 -2.79
C HIS A 149 -9.36 -17.83 -1.63
N ASP A 150 -10.42 -18.56 -1.95
CA ASP A 150 -11.30 -19.25 -1.00
C ASP A 150 -11.36 -20.78 -1.19
N ASP A 151 -10.64 -21.33 -2.18
CA ASP A 151 -10.49 -22.78 -2.36
C ASP A 151 -9.70 -23.38 -1.18
N PRO A 152 -10.25 -24.37 -0.45
CA PRO A 152 -9.60 -24.96 0.72
C PRO A 152 -8.23 -25.60 0.45
N LYS A 153 -8.00 -26.14 -0.76
CA LYS A 153 -6.70 -26.73 -1.12
C LYS A 153 -5.67 -25.65 -1.33
N ASP A 154 -6.05 -24.56 -2.01
CA ASP A 154 -5.15 -23.44 -2.27
C ASP A 154 -4.79 -22.68 -0.97
N ILE A 155 -5.79 -22.45 -0.10
CA ILE A 155 -5.59 -21.89 1.25
C ILE A 155 -4.55 -22.72 2.03
N ALA A 156 -4.73 -24.04 2.07
CA ALA A 156 -3.83 -24.94 2.79
C ALA A 156 -2.43 -24.99 2.16
N ALA A 157 -2.33 -24.96 0.84
CA ALA A 157 -1.06 -24.95 0.11
C ALA A 157 -0.20 -23.70 0.42
N HIS A 158 -0.86 -22.56 0.69
CA HIS A 158 -0.22 -21.32 1.11
C HIS A 158 -0.06 -21.19 2.64
N GLY A 159 -0.40 -22.24 3.40
CA GLY A 159 -0.23 -22.28 4.85
C GLY A 159 -1.23 -21.44 5.65
N PHE A 160 -2.30 -20.97 5.01
CA PHE A 160 -3.38 -20.24 5.69
C PHE A 160 -4.46 -21.18 6.24
N LYS A 161 -5.29 -20.65 7.14
CA LYS A 161 -6.42 -21.36 7.76
C LYS A 161 -7.78 -20.76 7.39
N ALA A 162 -7.77 -19.71 6.58
CA ALA A 162 -8.93 -18.94 6.14
C ALA A 162 -8.64 -18.37 4.75
N PRO A 163 -9.66 -17.89 4.01
CA PRO A 163 -9.45 -17.23 2.73
C PRO A 163 -8.43 -16.10 2.83
N TYR A 164 -7.64 -15.93 1.78
CA TYR A 164 -6.61 -14.90 1.69
C TYR A 164 -6.74 -14.13 0.39
N ARG A 165 -5.99 -13.03 0.25
CA ARG A 165 -5.94 -12.25 -0.97
C ARG A 165 -4.54 -12.20 -1.56
N THR A 166 -4.45 -12.04 -2.88
CA THR A 166 -3.22 -11.66 -3.57
C THR A 166 -3.34 -10.27 -4.19
N MET A 167 -2.24 -9.55 -4.25
CA MET A 167 -2.08 -8.27 -4.93
C MET A 167 -0.79 -8.29 -5.74
N GLU A 168 -0.85 -7.87 -6.99
CA GLU A 168 0.30 -7.65 -7.86
C GLU A 168 0.48 -6.14 -8.07
N PHE A 169 1.69 -5.61 -7.87
CA PHE A 169 1.98 -4.19 -8.10
C PHE A 169 3.44 -3.97 -8.55
N ASP A 170 3.63 -3.49 -9.77
CA ASP A 170 4.95 -3.18 -10.28
C ASP A 170 5.29 -1.69 -10.10
N PHE A 171 6.55 -1.42 -9.73
CA PHE A 171 7.10 -0.08 -9.70
C PHE A 171 7.93 0.17 -10.95
N LEU A 172 7.61 1.24 -11.68
CA LEU A 172 8.42 1.75 -12.79
C LEU A 172 9.01 3.09 -12.40
N LEU A 173 10.31 3.12 -12.08
CA LEU A 173 10.95 4.24 -11.41
C LEU A 173 12.00 4.94 -12.29
N LYS A 174 12.10 6.26 -12.15
CA LYS A 174 13.12 7.06 -12.84
C LYS A 174 14.48 6.89 -12.14
N THR A 175 15.48 6.52 -12.92
CA THR A 175 16.89 6.39 -12.48
C THR A 175 17.75 7.48 -13.10
N HIS A 176 18.98 7.63 -12.60
CA HIS A 176 19.99 8.52 -13.18
C HIS A 176 20.38 8.18 -14.63
N ALA A 177 20.11 6.95 -15.07
CA ALA A 177 20.43 6.44 -16.40
C ALA A 177 19.18 6.12 -17.25
N GLY A 178 17.99 6.50 -16.79
CA GLY A 178 16.72 6.22 -17.47
C GLY A 178 16.34 7.27 -18.52
N PRO A 179 15.33 7.02 -19.37
CA PRO A 179 14.84 8.03 -20.29
C PRO A 179 14.18 9.16 -19.48
N ASP A 180 14.28 10.40 -19.97
CA ASP A 180 13.84 11.58 -19.22
C ASP A 180 12.34 11.62 -18.92
N SER A 181 11.53 10.82 -19.62
CA SER A 181 10.08 10.76 -19.51
C SER A 181 9.58 9.31 -19.55
N ILE A 182 8.80 8.91 -18.56
CA ILE A 182 7.70 7.97 -18.81
C ILE A 182 6.77 8.74 -19.75
N ALA A 183 6.49 8.23 -20.95
CA ALA A 183 5.64 8.93 -21.91
C ALA A 183 4.33 9.31 -21.22
N SER A 184 4.11 10.61 -21.02
CA SER A 184 2.82 11.10 -20.57
C SER A 184 1.82 10.80 -21.67
N GLU A 185 0.85 9.93 -21.42
CA GLU A 185 -0.31 9.84 -22.31
C GLU A 185 -0.90 11.25 -22.44
N GLU A 186 -1.03 11.70 -23.69
CA GLU A 186 -1.66 12.98 -24.00
C GLU A 186 -3.06 12.99 -23.38
N ARG A 187 -3.28 13.88 -22.41
CA ARG A 187 -4.64 14.26 -22.01
C ARG A 187 -5.24 15.00 -23.20
N THR A 188 -5.92 14.27 -24.07
CA THR A 188 -6.85 14.85 -25.05
C THR A 188 -7.92 15.59 -24.25
N GLY A 189 -7.91 16.92 -24.36
CA GLY A 189 -8.95 17.79 -23.82
C GLY A 189 -10.23 17.78 -24.64
#